data_AF-A0AAU6DYC8-F1
#
_entry.id   AF-A0AAU6DYC8-F1
#
_cell.length_a   1.000
_cell.length_b   1.000
_cell.length_c   1.000
_cell.angle_alpha   90.00
_cell.angle_beta   90.00
_cell.angle_gamma   90.00
#
_symmetry.space_group_name_H-M   'P 1'
#
loop_
_entity.id
_entity.type
_entity.pdbx_description
1 polymer ?
#
loop_
_entity_poly.entity_id
_entity_poly.type
_entity_poly.pdbx_seq_one_letter_code
_entity_poly.pdbx_strand_id
1 'polypeptide(L)' 'MTPIPAGGDGTVLVFALGPRTGAADLPPVVPTDETTEWLLIDGPREPAFPLHTRIVAEYFAAR' A
#
# COMPACT_ATOMS: atom_id res chain seq x y z
N MET A 1 -18.88 3.11 7.41
CA MET A 1 -17.68 2.70 8.15
C MET A 1 -16.81 3.95 8.29
N THR A 2 -16.48 4.36 9.50
CA THR A 2 -15.66 5.58 9.71
C THR A 2 -14.23 5.30 9.25
N PRO A 3 -13.60 6.20 8.46
CA PRO A 3 -12.22 6.02 8.05
C PRO A 3 -11.29 5.97 9.25
N ILE A 4 -10.36 5.00 9.25
CA ILE A 4 -9.34 4.86 10.29
C ILE A 4 -8.15 5.76 9.91
N PRO A 5 -7.64 6.61 10.81
CA PRO A 5 -6.45 7.41 10.53
C PRO A 5 -5.22 6.52 10.37
N ALA A 6 -4.36 6.84 9.42
CA ALA A 6 -3.15 6.07 9.12
C ALA A 6 -1.99 6.32 10.12
N GLY A 7 -2.15 7.27 11.05
CA GLY A 7 -1.14 7.63 12.04
C GLY A 7 -1.75 8.49 13.15
N GLY A 8 -1.02 8.67 14.25
CA GLY A 8 -1.44 9.50 15.39
C GLY A 8 -0.85 10.91 15.36
N ASP A 9 -1.24 11.74 16.32
CA ASP A 9 -0.70 13.09 16.49
C ASP A 9 0.83 13.06 16.62
N GLY A 10 1.52 13.89 15.83
CA GLY A 10 2.98 13.91 15.74
C GLY A 10 3.61 12.87 14.81
N THR A 11 2.81 12.08 14.08
CA THR A 11 3.32 11.12 13.08
C THR A 11 3.43 11.76 11.70
N VAL A 12 4.57 11.59 11.02
CA VAL A 12 4.74 11.94 9.60
C VAL A 12 4.81 10.67 8.77
N LEU A 13 3.97 10.58 7.74
CA LEU A 13 3.97 9.49 6.77
C LEU A 13 4.71 9.93 5.51
N VAL A 14 5.69 9.15 5.09
CA VAL A 14 6.50 9.40 3.88
C VAL A 14 6.24 8.29 2.87
N PHE A 15 5.91 8.67 1.64
CA PHE A 15 5.66 7.74 0.54
C PHE A 15 6.73 7.94 -0.54
N ALA A 16 7.32 6.85 -1.00
CA ALA A 16 8.35 6.86 -2.04
C ALA A 16 8.27 5.57 -2.89
N LEU A 17 8.83 5.62 -4.09
CA LEU A 17 8.94 4.45 -4.95
C LEU A 17 10.20 3.65 -4.62
N GLY A 18 10.03 2.36 -4.35
CA GLY A 18 11.14 1.42 -4.26
C GLY A 18 11.72 1.04 -5.63
N PRO A 19 12.77 0.21 -5.64
CA PRO A 19 13.27 -0.41 -6.86
C PRO A 19 12.17 -1.17 -7.60
N ARG A 20 12.27 -1.22 -8.93
CA ARG A 20 11.35 -2.04 -9.73
C ARG A 20 11.70 -3.52 -9.52
N THR A 21 10.78 -4.27 -8.94
CA THR A 21 10.93 -5.71 -8.71
C THR A 21 10.01 -6.48 -9.65
N GLY A 22 10.56 -7.46 -10.37
CA GLY A 22 9.76 -8.36 -11.20
C GLY A 22 8.94 -9.31 -10.34
N ALA A 23 7.79 -9.78 -10.84
CA ALA A 23 6.93 -10.69 -10.09
C ALA A 23 7.64 -12.01 -9.71
N ALA A 24 8.55 -12.49 -10.56
CA ALA A 24 9.34 -13.70 -10.29
C ALA A 24 10.41 -13.51 -9.21
N ASP A 25 10.77 -12.25 -8.91
CA ASP A 25 11.78 -11.89 -7.91
C ASP A 25 11.15 -11.57 -6.54
N LEU A 26 9.82 -11.64 -6.43
CA LEU A 26 9.14 -11.40 -5.16
C LEU A 26 9.41 -12.56 -4.19
N PRO A 27 9.64 -12.26 -2.89
CA PRO A 27 9.75 -13.30 -1.88
C PRO A 27 8.42 -14.07 -1.77
N PRO A 28 8.46 -15.34 -1.33
CA PRO A 28 7.25 -16.10 -1.11
C PRO A 28 6.37 -15.41 -0.07
N VAL A 29 5.09 -15.24 -0.40
CA VAL A 29 4.09 -14.67 0.51
C VAL A 29 3.70 -15.75 1.53
N VAL A 30 4.12 -15.59 2.78
CA VAL A 30 3.81 -16.50 3.88
C VAL A 30 3.05 -15.73 4.95
N PRO A 31 1.90 -16.22 5.45
CA PRO A 31 1.16 -15.57 6.53
C PRO A 31 2.00 -15.45 7.81
N THR A 32 1.77 -14.36 8.54
CA THR A 32 2.30 -14.12 9.89
C THR A 32 1.16 -13.85 10.87
N ASP A 33 1.47 -13.73 12.15
CA ASP A 33 0.49 -13.32 13.17
C ASP A 33 -0.13 -11.94 12.90
N GLU A 34 0.55 -11.09 12.13
CA GLU A 34 0.11 -9.73 11.80
C GLU A 34 -0.45 -9.59 10.37
N THR A 35 -0.15 -10.50 9.46
CA THR A 35 -0.49 -10.37 8.03
C THR A 35 -0.93 -11.71 7.43
N THR A 36 -2.17 -11.77 6.94
CA THR A 36 -2.74 -12.99 6.36
C THR A 36 -2.35 -13.21 4.91
N GLU A 37 -2.23 -12.14 4.13
CA GLU A 37 -2.05 -12.23 2.67
C GLU A 37 -1.34 -10.99 2.11
N TRP A 38 -0.76 -11.14 0.93
CA TRP A 38 -0.23 -10.03 0.13
C TRP A 38 -0.95 -10.00 -1.21
N LEU A 39 -1.50 -8.85 -1.56
CA LEU A 39 -2.25 -8.65 -2.79
C LEU A 39 -1.49 -7.70 -3.71
N LEU A 40 -1.39 -8.07 -4.99
CA LEU A 40 -0.91 -7.18 -6.03
C LEU A 40 -2.10 -6.47 -6.67
N ILE A 41 -1.95 -5.17 -6.90
CA ILE A 41 -2.91 -4.35 -7.65
C ILE A 41 -2.24 -3.88 -8.94
N ASP A 42 -2.93 -4.04 -10.06
CA ASP A 42 -2.52 -3.64 -11.40
C ASP A 42 -3.18 -2.33 -11.86
N GLY A 43 -4.01 -1.73 -11.00
CA GLY A 43 -4.67 -0.44 -11.19
C GLY A 43 -5.14 0.18 -9.87
N PRO A 44 -5.76 1.38 -9.93
CA PRO A 44 -6.26 2.06 -8.75
C PRO A 44 -7.26 1.20 -7.98
N ARG A 45 -7.02 1.01 -6.68
CA ARG A 45 -7.93 0.32 -5.75
C ARG A 45 -7.89 1.03 -4.41
N GLU A 46 -9.01 0.99 -3.68
CA GLU A 46 -9.14 1.58 -2.34
C GLU A 46 -8.57 0.64 -1.27
N PRO A 47 -7.48 1.03 -0.57
CA PRO A 47 -6.99 0.33 0.61
C PRO A 47 -7.72 0.80 1.88
N ALA A 48 -7.45 0.14 3.02
CA ALA A 48 -8.13 0.41 4.28
C ALA A 48 -7.97 1.85 4.84
N PHE A 49 -6.92 2.57 4.41
CA PHE A 49 -6.60 3.91 4.91
C PHE A 49 -6.77 4.97 3.81
N PRO A 50 -7.55 6.04 4.05
CA PRO A 50 -7.85 7.04 3.01
C PRO A 50 -6.62 7.69 2.38
N LEU A 51 -5.56 7.91 3.17
CA LEU A 51 -4.33 8.48 2.64
C LEU A 51 -3.65 7.53 1.64
N HIS A 52 -3.72 6.22 1.87
CA HIS A 52 -3.16 5.24 0.94
C HIS A 52 -3.96 5.19 -0.35
N THR A 53 -5.29 5.32 -0.28
CA THR A 53 -6.16 5.45 -1.47
C THR A 53 -5.71 6.60 -2.36
N ARG A 54 -5.41 7.76 -1.76
CA ARG A 54 -4.92 8.92 -2.50
C ARG A 54 -3.58 8.65 -3.18
N ILE A 55 -2.61 8.09 -2.46
CA ILE A 55 -1.27 7.80 -3.00
C ILE A 55 -1.32 6.76 -4.11
N VAL A 56 -2.16 5.71 -3.97
CA VAL A 56 -2.38 4.71 -5.02
C VAL A 56 -2.93 5.35 -6.28
N ALA A 57 -3.93 6.23 -6.16
CA ALA A 57 -4.49 6.95 -7.30
C ALA A 57 -3.44 7.84 -8.00
N GLU A 58 -2.64 8.59 -7.23
CA GLU A 58 -1.57 9.44 -7.76
C GLU A 58 -0.47 8.61 -8.48
N TYR A 59 -0.09 7.45 -7.93
CA TYR A 59 0.88 6.54 -8.56
C TYR A 59 0.41 6.05 -9.95
N PHE A 60 -0.83 5.59 -10.05
CA PHE A 60 -1.37 5.07 -11.31
C PHE A 60 -1.73 6.16 -12.32
N ALA A 61 -2.03 7.39 -11.87
CA ALA A 61 -2.29 8.52 -12.78
C ALA A 61 -1.03 9.04 -13.47
N ALA A 62 0.15 8.85 -12.88
CA ALA A 62 1.44 9.30 -13.41
C ALA A 62 2.11 8.33 -14.40
N ARG A 63 1.43 7.24 -14.79
CA ARG A 63 2.00 6.12 -15.54
C ARG A 63 1.53 6.03 -16.99
#